data_AF-A0A2G6GPK0-F1
#
_entry.id   AF-A0A2G6GPK0-F1
#
_cell.length_a   1.000
_cell.length_b   1.000
_cell.length_c   1.000
_cell.angle_alpha   90.00
_cell.angle_beta   90.00
_cell.angle_gamma   90.00
#
_symmetry.space_group_name_H-M   'P 1'
#
loop_
_entity.id
_entity.type
_entity.pdbx_description
1 polymer ?
#
loop_
_entity_poly.entity_id
_entity_poly.type
_entity_poly.pdbx_seq_one_letter_code
_entity_poly.pdbx_strand_id
1 'polypeptide(L)'
;MQEHSLQLLVKQTKGNATTKVRSRMEKVEIVRGAIDYDAKYFIILGSFSKEENANKLVGRLAQQGFAPNILRSPAGLYRVSGYYFNDEQAARMEVAEIRKKYPEYNDLWLLIKQ
;
A
#
# COMPACT_ATOMS: atom_id res chain seq x y z
N MET A 1 -33.63 26.58 -26.55
CA MET A 1 -34.23 26.00 -25.34
C MET A 1 -33.79 24.55 -25.29
N GLN A 2 -32.73 24.24 -24.53
CA GLN A 2 -32.77 23.67 -23.16
C GLN A 2 -33.39 22.26 -23.17
N GLU A 3 -32.60 21.18 -23.06
CA GLU A 3 -31.96 20.57 -21.87
C GLU A 3 -32.73 19.31 -21.43
N HIS A 4 -32.06 18.14 -21.49
CA HIS A 4 -32.06 17.03 -20.51
C HIS A 4 -31.35 15.82 -21.15
N SER A 5 -30.07 15.58 -20.92
CA SER A 5 -29.45 15.05 -19.68
C SER A 5 -29.79 13.58 -19.39
N LEU A 6 -28.74 12.76 -19.55
CA LEU A 6 -28.39 11.57 -18.74
C LEU A 6 -29.20 10.28 -18.92
N GLN A 7 -28.68 9.36 -19.74
CA GLN A 7 -28.57 7.98 -19.27
C GLN A 7 -27.36 7.26 -19.89
N LEU A 8 -26.53 6.72 -18.98
CA LEU A 8 -25.60 5.60 -19.16
C LEU A 8 -24.44 5.81 -20.14
N LEU A 9 -23.49 6.59 -19.65
CA LEU A 9 -22.09 6.46 -19.97
C LEU A 9 -21.56 5.06 -19.58
N VAL A 10 -21.81 4.04 -20.41
CA VAL A 10 -20.95 2.85 -20.45
C VAL A 10 -19.63 3.28 -21.09
N LYS A 11 -18.83 4.03 -20.33
CA LYS A 11 -17.40 4.11 -20.60
C LYS A 11 -16.83 2.78 -20.14
N GLN A 12 -16.75 1.85 -21.07
CA GLN A 12 -15.73 0.81 -21.02
C GLN A 12 -14.38 1.51 -20.90
N THR A 13 -13.84 1.62 -19.69
CA THR A 13 -12.41 1.94 -19.51
C THR A 13 -11.63 0.66 -19.77
N LYS A 14 -11.49 0.32 -21.05
CA LYS A 14 -10.39 -0.51 -21.51
C LYS A 14 -9.10 0.26 -21.29
N GLY A 15 -8.18 -0.35 -20.55
CA GLY A 15 -6.82 0.12 -20.36
C GLY A 15 -6.68 1.03 -19.15
N ASN A 16 -6.17 0.49 -18.05
CA ASN A 16 -5.28 1.29 -17.22
C ASN A 16 -3.95 0.56 -17.18
N ALA A 17 -2.93 1.24 -17.67
CA ALA A 17 -1.56 0.77 -17.70
C ALA A 17 -1.23 0.14 -16.34
N THR A 18 -0.63 -1.04 -16.37
CA THR A 18 0.10 -1.61 -15.25
C THR A 18 1.14 -0.58 -14.83
N THR A 19 0.76 0.31 -13.92
CA THR A 19 1.65 1.33 -13.39
C THR A 19 2.80 0.54 -12.79
N LYS A 20 4.01 0.76 -13.30
CA LYS A 20 5.19 0.00 -12.90
C LYS A 20 5.48 0.32 -11.43
N VAL A 21 4.84 -0.42 -10.53
CA VAL A 21 5.09 -0.34 -9.10
C VAL A 21 6.40 -1.05 -8.85
N ARG A 22 7.35 -0.34 -8.22
CA ARG A 22 8.56 -0.96 -7.70
C ARG A 22 8.15 -2.04 -6.72
N SER A 23 8.47 -3.29 -7.02
CA SER A 23 8.21 -4.42 -6.13
C SER A 23 9.52 -5.09 -5.73
N ARG A 24 9.56 -5.64 -4.52
CA ARG A 24 10.69 -6.42 -4.01
C ARG A 24 10.17 -7.61 -3.21
N MET A 25 10.75 -8.77 -3.46
CA MET A 25 10.51 -9.96 -2.66
C MET A 25 11.39 -9.94 -1.41
N GLU A 26 10.82 -10.22 -0.25
CA GLU A 26 11.54 -10.19 1.02
C GLU A 26 10.89 -11.16 2.00
N LYS A 27 11.69 -12.04 2.63
CA LYS A 27 11.25 -12.79 3.80
C LYS A 27 11.07 -11.80 4.95
N VAL A 28 9.90 -11.78 5.57
CA VAL A 28 9.61 -10.85 6.68
C VAL A 28 8.86 -11.54 7.79
N GLU A 29 9.11 -11.08 9.01
CA GLU A 29 8.38 -11.48 10.20
C GLU A 29 7.37 -10.41 10.59
N ILE A 30 6.18 -10.83 11.02
CA ILE A 30 5.17 -9.90 11.51
C ILE A 30 5.57 -9.48 12.93
N VAL A 31 5.85 -8.20 13.13
CA VAL A 31 6.19 -7.65 14.44
C VAL A 31 4.94 -7.15 15.14
N ARG A 32 4.07 -6.44 14.40
CA ARG A 32 2.91 -5.76 14.99
C ARG A 32 1.76 -5.60 14.01
N GLY A 33 0.55 -5.75 14.55
CA GLY A 33 -0.73 -5.40 13.93
C GLY A 33 -1.53 -6.64 13.53
N ALA A 34 -2.84 -6.46 13.36
CA ALA A 34 -3.73 -7.51 12.90
C ALA A 34 -3.51 -7.71 11.39
N ILE A 35 -2.76 -8.76 11.03
CA ILE A 35 -2.49 -9.15 9.65
C ILE A 35 -3.01 -10.56 9.47
N ASP A 36 -3.67 -10.82 8.35
CA ASP A 36 -3.99 -12.18 7.92
C ASP A 36 -2.69 -12.97 7.70
N TYR A 37 -2.63 -14.20 8.19
CA TYR A 37 -1.45 -15.05 8.00
C TYR A 37 -1.13 -15.29 6.51
N ASP A 38 -2.18 -15.33 5.68
CA ASP A 38 -2.11 -15.53 4.24
C ASP A 38 -1.79 -14.25 3.43
N ALA A 39 -1.59 -13.11 4.10
CA ALA A 39 -1.17 -11.88 3.44
C ALA A 39 0.19 -12.04 2.73
N LYS A 40 0.20 -11.77 1.42
CA LYS A 40 1.38 -11.92 0.56
C LYS A 40 1.93 -10.60 0.06
N TYR A 41 1.11 -9.56 -0.02
CA TYR A 41 1.47 -8.28 -0.63
C TYR A 41 1.30 -7.15 0.36
N PHE A 42 2.35 -6.38 0.59
CA PHE A 42 2.36 -5.30 1.59
C PHE A 42 2.79 -4.00 0.94
N ILE A 43 2.02 -2.93 1.16
CA ILE A 43 2.35 -1.60 0.63
C ILE A 43 3.22 -0.87 1.64
N ILE A 44 4.52 -0.82 1.37
CA ILE A 44 5.50 -0.26 2.29
C ILE A 44 5.58 1.25 2.09
N LEU A 45 5.22 2.00 3.14
CA LEU A 45 5.23 3.47 3.20
C LEU A 45 6.45 4.01 3.96
N GLY A 46 7.23 3.14 4.59
CA GLY A 46 8.44 3.53 5.30
C GLY A 46 9.32 2.35 5.69
N SER A 47 10.60 2.61 5.89
CA SER A 47 11.58 1.60 6.29
C SER A 47 12.61 2.22 7.21
N PHE A 48 12.73 1.69 8.42
CA PHE A 48 13.53 2.30 9.48
C PHE A 48 14.45 1.28 10.13
N SER A 49 15.66 1.71 10.50
CA SER A 49 16.56 0.91 11.33
C SER A 49 16.19 0.96 12.83
N LYS A 50 15.46 1.99 13.25
CA LYS A 50 14.99 2.18 14.62
C LYS A 50 13.48 1.98 14.70
N GLU A 51 13.04 1.12 15.61
CA GLU A 51 11.63 0.83 15.85
C GLU A 51 10.82 2.08 16.23
N GLU A 52 11.40 2.96 17.03
CA GLU A 52 10.76 4.21 17.45
C GLU A 52 10.33 5.07 16.25
N ASN A 53 11.15 5.14 15.20
CA ASN A 53 10.83 5.89 13.98
C ASN A 53 9.71 5.21 13.19
N ALA A 54 9.68 3.87 13.17
CA ALA A 54 8.58 3.11 12.58
C ALA A 54 7.28 3.39 13.33
N ASN A 55 7.30 3.38 14.65
CA ASN A 55 6.13 3.68 15.50
C ASN A 55 5.60 5.11 15.30
N LYS A 56 6.49 6.11 15.12
CA LYS A 56 6.08 7.48 14.77
C LYS A 56 5.34 7.55 13.43
N LEU A 57 5.80 6.82 12.42
CA LEU A 57 5.09 6.75 11.14
C LEU A 57 3.74 6.04 11.29
N VAL A 58 3.69 4.93 12.03
CA VAL A 58 2.43 4.22 12.33
C VAL A 58 1.38 5.15 12.95
N GLY A 59 1.77 5.98 13.93
CA GLY A 59 0.88 6.96 14.53
C GLY A 59 0.29 7.96 13.53
N ARG A 60 1.15 8.52 12.65
CA ARG A 60 0.70 9.43 11.57
C ARG A 60 -0.22 8.74 10.57
N LEU A 61 0.12 7.53 10.14
CA LEU A 61 -0.68 6.76 9.19
C LEU A 61 -2.07 6.42 9.75
N ALA A 62 -2.14 6.03 11.03
CA ALA A 62 -3.42 5.78 11.68
C ALA A 62 -4.31 7.03 11.71
N GLN A 63 -3.74 8.21 11.98
CA GLN A 63 -4.47 9.49 11.93
C GLN A 63 -4.95 9.85 10.51
N GLN A 64 -4.26 9.38 9.48
CA GLN A 64 -4.63 9.55 8.07
C GLN A 64 -5.66 8.50 7.57
N GLY A 65 -6.07 7.56 8.42
CA GLY A 65 -7.07 6.53 8.11
C GLY A 65 -6.50 5.24 7.48
N PHE A 66 -5.18 5.05 7.52
CA PHE A 66 -4.57 3.79 7.11
C PHE A 66 -4.76 2.71 8.19
N ALA A 67 -4.48 1.45 7.83
CA ALA A 67 -4.42 0.32 8.75
C ALA A 67 -2.96 -0.17 8.91
N PRO A 68 -2.08 0.61 9.57
CA PRO A 68 -0.65 0.37 9.51
C PRO A 68 -0.19 -0.84 10.34
N ASN A 69 0.78 -1.57 9.79
CA ASN A 69 1.42 -2.72 10.43
C ASN A 69 2.95 -2.60 10.36
N ILE A 70 3.66 -3.35 11.22
CA ILE A 70 5.13 -3.41 11.21
C ILE A 70 5.59 -4.83 10.91
N LEU A 71 6.49 -4.94 9.92
CA LEU A 71 7.20 -6.17 9.57
C LEU A 71 8.70 -5.99 9.81
N ARG A 72 9.42 -7.07 10.10
CA ARG A 72 10.88 -7.06 10.24
C ARG A 72 11.54 -7.78 9.09
N SER A 73 12.50 -7.13 8.45
CA SER A 73 13.33 -7.73 7.41
C SER A 73 14.47 -8.57 8.01
N PRO A 74 15.10 -9.45 7.21
CA PRO A 74 16.26 -10.22 7.66
C PRO A 74 17.47 -9.33 7.97
N ALA A 75 17.52 -8.14 7.36
CA ALA A 75 18.53 -7.12 7.63
C ALA A 75 18.22 -6.29 8.89
N GLY A 76 17.17 -6.62 9.63
CA GLY A 76 16.77 -5.92 10.85
C GLY A 76 16.02 -4.59 10.62
N LEU A 77 15.57 -4.30 9.40
CA LEU A 77 14.78 -3.11 9.12
C LEU A 77 13.31 -3.32 9.50
N TYR A 78 12.73 -2.31 10.13
CA TYR A 78 11.30 -2.21 10.39
C TYR A 78 10.60 -1.62 9.17
N ARG A 79 9.85 -2.46 8.46
CA ARG A 79 8.99 -2.06 7.33
C ARG A 79 7.63 -1.64 7.87
N VAL A 80 7.21 -0.42 7.58
CA VAL A 80 5.87 0.05 7.91
C VAL A 80 4.99 -0.12 6.68
N SER A 81 4.00 -0.99 6.79
CA SER A 81 2.98 -1.19 5.76
C SER A 81 1.77 -0.32 6.05
N GLY A 82 1.16 0.28 5.04
CA GLY A 82 -0.12 1.00 5.18
C GLY A 82 -1.35 0.10 5.03
N TYR A 83 -1.23 -0.89 4.14
CA TYR A 83 -2.22 -1.93 3.87
C TYR A 83 -1.52 -3.23 3.45
N TYR A 84 -2.26 -4.33 3.47
CA TYR A 84 -1.81 -5.62 2.95
C TYR A 84 -2.93 -6.30 2.16
N PHE A 85 -2.56 -7.22 1.27
CA PHE A 85 -3.46 -7.91 0.36
C PHE A 85 -3.02 -9.37 0.15
N ASN A 86 -4.00 -10.22 -0.18
CA ASN A 86 -3.77 -11.60 -0.62
C ASN A 86 -3.66 -11.67 -2.16
N ASP A 87 -4.18 -10.66 -2.87
CA ASP A 87 -4.14 -10.51 -4.32
C ASP A 87 -3.17 -9.40 -4.77
N GLU A 88 -2.35 -9.69 -5.78
CA GLU A 88 -1.31 -8.76 -6.25
C GLU A 88 -1.91 -7.58 -7.03
N GLN A 89 -2.95 -7.84 -7.83
CA GLN A 89 -3.56 -6.82 -8.68
C GLN A 89 -4.24 -5.75 -7.81
N ALA A 90 -4.98 -6.17 -6.78
CA ALA A 90 -5.56 -5.30 -5.76
C ALA A 90 -4.49 -4.42 -5.11
N ALA A 91 -3.36 -5.01 -4.67
CA ALA A 91 -2.28 -4.24 -4.06
C ALA A 91 -1.67 -3.20 -5.01
N ARG A 92 -1.49 -3.55 -6.29
CA ARG A 92 -0.96 -2.64 -7.31
C ARG A 92 -1.92 -1.51 -7.65
N MET A 93 -3.22 -1.77 -7.65
CA MET A 93 -4.24 -0.73 -7.80
C MET A 93 -4.22 0.23 -6.62
N GLU A 94 -4.18 -0.30 -5.39
CA GLU A 94 -4.13 0.53 -4.18
C GLU A 94 -2.88 1.41 -4.13
N VAL A 95 -1.72 0.90 -4.56
CA VAL A 95 -0.50 1.71 -4.71
C VAL A 95 -0.75 2.94 -5.61
N ALA A 96 -1.44 2.75 -6.73
CA ALA A 96 -1.72 3.85 -7.65
C ALA A 96 -2.66 4.88 -7.01
N GLU A 97 -3.66 4.43 -6.24
CA GLU A 97 -4.59 5.30 -5.52
C GLU A 97 -3.90 6.08 -4.38
N ILE A 98 -3.05 5.41 -3.58
CA ILE A 98 -2.28 6.08 -2.53
C ILE A 98 -1.38 7.17 -3.12
N ARG A 99 -0.68 6.90 -4.23
CA ARG A 99 0.19 7.91 -4.86
C ARG A 99 -0.57 9.14 -5.37
N LYS A 100 -1.82 8.96 -5.83
CA LYS A 100 -2.67 10.09 -6.26
C LYS A 100 -3.15 10.91 -5.07
N LYS A 101 -3.54 10.24 -3.97
CA LYS A 101 -4.17 10.87 -2.81
C LYS A 101 -3.15 11.45 -1.82
N TYR A 102 -1.97 10.84 -1.72
CA TYR A 102 -0.91 11.17 -0.77
C TYR A 102 0.45 11.28 -1.50
N PRO A 103 0.71 12.41 -2.18
CA PRO A 103 1.96 12.61 -2.93
C PRO A 103 3.22 12.51 -2.07
N GLU A 104 3.11 12.69 -0.75
CA GLU A 104 4.21 12.52 0.21
C GLU A 104 4.73 11.07 0.27
N TYR A 105 3.94 10.09 -0.16
CA TYR A 105 4.30 8.66 -0.19
C TYR A 105 4.67 8.16 -1.59
N ASN A 106 5.19 9.02 -2.47
CA ASN A 106 5.52 8.62 -3.84
C ASN A 106 6.64 7.56 -3.92
N ASP A 107 7.49 7.49 -2.89
CA ASP A 107 8.57 6.49 -2.77
C ASP A 107 8.10 5.12 -2.27
N LEU A 108 6.79 4.96 -2.01
CA LEU A 108 6.21 3.69 -1.61
C LEU A 108 6.47 2.59 -2.64
N TRP A 109 6.56 1.36 -2.13
CA TRP A 109 6.86 0.18 -2.92
C TRP A 109 6.10 -1.04 -2.41
N LEU A 110 5.96 -2.05 -3.28
CA LEU A 110 5.24 -3.28 -2.98
C LEU A 110 6.20 -4.35 -2.49
N LEU A 111 6.01 -4.82 -1.27
CA LEU A 111 6.71 -6.00 -0.75
C LEU A 111 5.91 -7.25 -1.08
N ILE A 112 6.59 -8.25 -1.64
CA ILE A 112 6.06 -9.60 -1.88
C ILE A 112 6.68 -10.51 -0.82
N LYS A 113 5.86 -11.02 0.11
CA LYS A 113 6.32 -11.90 1.19
C LYS A 113 6.72 -13.25 0.58
N GLN A 114 7.96 -13.66 0.86
CA GLN A 114 8.52 -14.94 0.43
C GLN A 114 8.10 -16.08 1.36
#